data_AF-A0A0F9P398-F1
#
_entry.id   AF-A0A0F9P398-F1
#
_cell.length_a   1.000
_cell.length_b   1.000
_cell.length_c   1.000
_cell.angle_alpha   90.00
_cell.angle_beta   90.00
_cell.angle_gamma   90.00
#
_symmetry.space_group_name_H-M   'P 1'
#
loop_
_entity.id
_entity.type
_entity.pdbx_description
1 polymer ?
#
loop_
_entity_poly.entity_id
_entity_poly.type
_entity_poly.pdbx_seq_one_letter_code
_entity_poly.pdbx_strand_id
1 'polypeptide(L)'
;EKSGTSVKSKNSTEAKIPFKEEETISSSYNRTIFNATETLGRRRCPGCGDDTSVHEQVDKKIILMDYPRIYGKKKYCGQCGYQWH
;
A
#
# COMPACT_ATOMS: atom_id res chain seq x y z
N GLU A 1 47.48 -35.12 -11.21
CA GLU A 1 46.28 -34.88 -12.02
C GLU A 1 45.08 -35.54 -11.36
N LYS A 2 43.91 -34.86 -11.35
CA LYS A 2 42.51 -35.31 -11.13
C LYS A 2 42.31 -36.49 -10.16
N SER A 3 41.56 -36.35 -9.07
CA SER A 3 40.09 -36.24 -9.06
C SER A 3 39.66 -36.19 -7.58
N GLY A 4 38.90 -35.18 -7.11
CA GLY A 4 37.46 -35.13 -7.34
C GLY A 4 36.73 -35.94 -6.27
N THR A 5 36.59 -35.41 -5.05
CA THR A 5 35.71 -35.97 -4.03
C THR A 5 34.55 -35.00 -3.81
N SER A 6 33.41 -35.35 -4.40
CA SER A 6 32.14 -34.65 -4.29
C SER A 6 31.56 -34.88 -2.89
N VAL A 7 31.53 -33.83 -2.07
CA VAL A 7 30.81 -33.84 -0.79
C VAL A 7 29.33 -33.62 -1.12
N LYS A 8 28.57 -34.72 -1.12
CA LYS A 8 27.13 -34.77 -1.38
C LYS A 8 26.38 -34.04 -0.26
N SER A 9 25.86 -32.85 -0.58
CA SER A 9 24.93 -32.07 0.24
C SER A 9 23.78 -32.96 0.71
N LYS A 10 23.58 -33.06 2.02
CA LYS A 10 22.44 -33.76 2.61
C LYS A 10 21.24 -32.83 2.57
N ASN A 11 20.28 -33.23 1.75
CA ASN A 11 19.02 -32.53 1.52
C ASN A 11 18.22 -32.35 2.81
N SER A 12 17.62 -31.17 2.88
CA SER A 12 16.64 -30.69 3.85
C SER A 12 15.66 -31.77 4.32
N THR A 13 15.65 -32.03 5.62
CA THR A 13 14.55 -32.73 6.30
C THR A 13 13.28 -31.89 6.19
N GLU A 14 12.41 -32.29 5.27
CA GLU A 14 11.06 -31.78 5.11
C GLU A 14 10.20 -32.23 6.30
N ALA A 15 9.83 -31.29 7.16
CA ALA A 15 8.95 -31.56 8.29
C ALA A 15 7.52 -31.80 7.78
N LYS A 16 7.07 -33.06 7.82
CA LYS A 16 5.66 -33.41 7.56
C LYS A 16 4.80 -32.97 8.74
N ILE A 17 4.09 -31.86 8.57
CA ILE A 17 3.06 -31.42 9.53
C ILE A 17 1.79 -32.24 9.25
N PRO A 18 1.22 -32.97 10.24
CA PRO A 18 -0.02 -33.71 10.06
C PRO A 18 -1.16 -32.72 9.83
N PHE A 19 -1.82 -32.82 8.69
CA PHE A 19 -3.05 -32.07 8.41
C PHE A 19 -4.17 -32.69 9.23
N LYS A 20 -4.58 -32.00 10.30
CA LYS A 20 -5.81 -32.31 11.03
C LYS A 20 -6.98 -31.80 10.21
N GLU A 21 -7.84 -32.74 9.82
CA GLU A 21 -9.13 -32.50 9.20
C GLU A 21 -10.08 -31.93 10.25
N GLU A 22 -10.30 -30.62 10.27
CA GLU A 22 -11.23 -30.00 11.21
C GLU A 22 -12.10 -28.96 10.48
N GLU A 23 -13.31 -29.44 10.16
CA GLU A 23 -14.61 -28.76 10.20
C GLU A 23 -14.92 -27.65 9.18
N THR A 24 -15.92 -27.93 8.34
CA THR A 24 -16.52 -27.02 7.37
C THR A 24 -17.24 -25.88 8.09
N ILE A 25 -16.53 -24.75 8.26
CA ILE A 25 -17.13 -23.48 8.68
C ILE A 25 -18.03 -22.98 7.53
N SER A 26 -19.30 -23.38 7.58
CA SER A 26 -20.39 -22.73 6.85
C SER A 26 -20.62 -21.34 7.46
N SER A 27 -19.87 -20.37 6.95
CA SER A 27 -20.15 -18.96 7.18
C SER A 27 -20.12 -18.29 5.82
N SER A 28 -21.30 -18.04 5.27
CA SER A 28 -21.47 -17.32 4.01
C SER A 28 -21.01 -15.87 4.20
N TYR A 29 -19.71 -15.62 4.13
CA TYR A 29 -19.18 -14.27 4.05
C TYR A 29 -19.55 -13.71 2.67
N ASN A 30 -20.54 -12.84 2.63
CA ASN A 30 -20.80 -12.03 1.44
C ASN A 30 -19.58 -11.12 1.23
N ARG A 31 -18.67 -11.55 0.37
CA ARG A 31 -17.52 -10.75 -0.04
C ARG A 31 -18.01 -9.72 -1.04
N THR A 32 -18.57 -8.62 -0.56
CA THR A 32 -18.85 -7.45 -1.40
C THR A 32 -17.50 -6.90 -1.84
N ILE A 33 -17.06 -7.26 -3.05
CA ILE A 33 -15.85 -6.70 -3.66
C ILE A 33 -16.13 -5.21 -3.85
N PHE A 34 -15.48 -4.36 -3.08
CA PHE A 34 -15.53 -2.92 -3.26
C PHE A 34 -14.80 -2.58 -4.56
N ASN A 35 -15.58 -2.41 -5.63
CA ASN A 35 -15.07 -1.91 -6.90
C ASN A 35 -14.73 -0.44 -6.72
N ALA A 36 -13.46 -0.13 -6.43
CA ALA A 36 -12.96 1.23 -6.44
C ALA A 36 -13.08 1.76 -7.88
N THR A 37 -14.14 2.52 -8.14
CA THR A 37 -14.29 3.31 -9.37
C THR A 37 -13.02 4.11 -9.56
N GLU A 38 -12.49 4.10 -10.79
CA GLU A 38 -11.23 4.72 -11.20
C GLU A 38 -10.86 5.89 -10.30
N THR A 39 -9.84 5.69 -9.46
CA THR A 39 -9.29 6.79 -8.70
C THR A 39 -8.82 7.79 -9.75
N LEU A 40 -9.55 8.90 -9.93
CA LEU A 40 -9.03 10.08 -10.61
C LEU A 40 -7.60 10.20 -10.14
N GLY A 41 -6.65 10.10 -11.08
CA GLY A 41 -5.24 9.90 -10.75
C GLY A 41 -4.85 10.82 -9.60
N ARG A 42 -4.07 10.33 -8.64
CA ARG A 42 -3.89 10.91 -7.29
C ARG A 42 -3.51 12.41 -7.25
N ARG A 43 -3.21 13.02 -8.40
CA ARG A 43 -2.88 14.43 -8.61
C ARG A 43 -3.85 15.18 -9.54
N ARG A 44 -5.10 14.75 -9.72
CA ARG A 44 -6.10 15.55 -10.46
C ARG A 44 -6.75 16.60 -9.56
N CYS A 45 -6.79 17.84 -10.02
CA CYS A 45 -7.52 18.89 -9.33
C CYS A 45 -9.03 18.63 -9.40
N PRO A 46 -9.75 18.64 -8.28
CA PRO A 46 -11.20 18.46 -8.28
C PRO A 46 -11.96 19.68 -8.84
N GLY A 47 -11.32 20.85 -8.94
CA GLY A 47 -11.93 22.08 -9.47
C GLY A 47 -11.85 22.18 -11.00
N CYS A 48 -10.64 22.07 -11.56
CA CYS A 48 -10.40 22.24 -13.00
C CYS A 48 -10.07 20.94 -13.75
N GLY A 49 -9.87 19.82 -13.06
CA GLY A 49 -9.50 18.54 -13.67
C GLY A 49 -8.02 18.43 -14.05
N ASP A 50 -7.23 19.49 -13.91
CA ASP A 50 -5.80 19.48 -14.27
C ASP A 50 -5.00 18.54 -13.38
N ASP A 51 -4.14 17.73 -14.00
CA ASP A 51 -3.25 16.77 -13.35
C ASP A 51 -1.78 17.24 -13.28
N THR A 52 -1.38 18.14 -14.17
CA THR A 52 0.02 18.60 -14.29
C THR A 52 0.42 19.60 -13.21
N SER A 53 -0.51 20.50 -12.84
CA SER A 53 -0.22 21.70 -12.05
C SER A 53 -0.66 21.56 -10.59
N VAL A 54 -0.49 20.37 -9.98
CA VAL A 54 -0.83 20.13 -8.57
C VAL A 54 0.42 20.10 -7.71
N HIS A 55 0.50 21.03 -6.77
CA HIS A 55 1.61 21.21 -5.87
C HIS A 55 1.23 20.83 -4.43
N GLU A 56 2.22 20.46 -3.63
CA GLU A 56 2.04 20.12 -2.22
C GLU A 56 2.67 21.20 -1.35
N GLN A 57 1.93 21.68 -0.36
CA GLN A 57 2.37 22.67 0.62
C GLN A 57 2.12 22.15 2.03
N VAL A 58 2.99 22.55 2.97
CA VAL A 58 2.78 22.25 4.39
C VAL A 58 1.62 23.08 4.93
N ASP A 59 0.66 22.43 5.57
CA ASP A 59 -0.40 23.10 6.32
C ASP A 59 -0.08 23.11 7.81
N LYS A 60 0.26 24.31 8.31
CA LYS A 60 0.60 24.54 9.71
C LYS A 60 -0.62 24.53 10.64
N LYS A 61 -1.84 24.48 10.10
CA LYS A 61 -3.08 24.39 10.90
C LYS A 61 -3.31 22.99 11.44
N ILE A 62 -2.88 21.95 10.72
CA ILE A 62 -3.05 20.56 11.12
C ILE A 62 -1.70 20.06 11.64
N ILE A 63 -1.65 19.70 12.92
CA ILE A 63 -0.49 19.05 13.53
C ILE A 63 -0.81 17.56 13.63
N LEU A 64 -0.02 16.73 12.96
CA LEU A 64 -0.18 15.27 12.99
C LEU A 64 0.50 14.67 14.21
N MET A 65 1.62 15.26 14.62
CA MET A 65 2.41 14.80 15.74
C MET A 65 3.14 15.99 16.37
N ASP A 66 3.13 16.05 17.71
CA ASP A 66 3.73 17.16 18.44
C ASP A 66 5.26 17.03 18.57
N TYR A 67 5.78 15.80 18.69
CA TYR A 67 7.21 15.53 18.82
C TYR A 67 7.66 14.22 18.14
N PRO A 68 8.60 14.27 17.16
CA PRO A 68 9.03 15.46 16.42
C PRO A 68 7.83 16.17 15.76
N ARG A 69 7.85 17.50 15.68
CA ARG A 69 6.71 18.27 15.20
C ARG A 69 6.47 18.03 13.71
N ILE A 70 5.37 17.37 13.36
CA ILE A 70 4.96 17.09 11.97
C ILE A 70 3.65 17.80 11.67
N TYR A 71 3.67 18.60 10.62
CA TYR A 71 2.49 19.29 10.10
C TYR A 71 1.85 18.50 8.96
N GLY A 72 0.56 18.76 8.76
CA GLY A 72 -0.20 18.24 7.64
C GLY A 72 0.31 18.76 6.32
N LYS A 73 -0.11 18.08 5.26
CA LYS A 73 0.12 18.50 3.89
C LYS A 73 -1.22 18.89 3.28
N LYS A 74 -1.18 19.89 2.41
CA LYS A 74 -2.29 20.29 1.57
C LYS A 74 -1.85 20.31 0.12
N LYS A 75 -2.77 20.04 -0.77
CA LYS A 75 -2.58 20.20 -2.21
C LYS A 75 -3.14 21.55 -2.64
N TYR A 76 -2.48 22.18 -3.60
CA TYR A 76 -3.01 23.34 -4.29
C TYR A 76 -2.83 23.18 -5.80
N CYS A 77 -3.82 23.65 -6.55
CA CYS A 77 -3.75 23.73 -8.00
C CYS A 77 -3.10 25.06 -8.42
N GLY A 78 -2.07 25.01 -9.25
CA GLY A 78 -1.40 26.18 -9.82
C GLY A 78 -2.21 26.87 -10.92
N GLN A 79 -3.21 26.21 -11.52
CA GLN A 79 -4.06 26.80 -12.56
C GLN A 79 -5.25 27.55 -11.95
N CYS A 80 -6.08 26.86 -11.17
CA CYS A 80 -7.31 27.44 -10.61
C CYS A 80 -7.17 27.96 -9.16
N GLY A 81 -6.05 27.68 -8.48
CA GLY A 81 -5.83 28.09 -7.08
C GLY A 81 -6.60 27.27 -6.04
N TYR A 82 -7.38 26.27 -6.44
CA TYR A 82 -8.14 25.42 -5.52
C TYR A 82 -7.22 24.69 -4.55
N GLN A 83 -7.55 24.68 -3.26
CA GLN A 83 -6.78 24.03 -2.20
C GLN A 83 -7.60 22.91 -1.57
N TRP A 84 -6.98 21.76 -1.35
CA TRP A 84 -7.62 20.61 -0.71
C TRP A 84 -6.64 19.82 0.16
N HIS A 85 -7.20 19.05 1.09
CA HIS A 85 -6.47 18.18 2.01
C HIS A 85 -6.71 16.72 1.66
#